data_AF-A0A535UK43-F1
#
_entry.id   AF-A0A535UK43-F1
#
_cell.length_a   1.000
_cell.length_b   1.000
_cell.length_c   1.000
_cell.angle_alpha   90.00
_cell.angle_beta   90.00
_cell.angle_gamma   90.00
#
_symmetry.space_group_name_H-M   'P 1'
#
loop_
_entity.id
_entity.type
_entity.pdbx_description
1 polymer ?
#
loop_
_entity_poly.entity_id
_entity_poly.type
_entity_poly.pdbx_seq_one_letter_code
_entity_poly.pdbx_strand_id
1 'polypeptide(L)'
;MNEFTGSEWTVLVSAQPPGYDVTGMYLLWGSDRERLLEIGRAEIAAGRFHEARLSVAPGRRPAEHVLCILAADGTQRVELARRVRDSGGGITYLYWREGTALPVRRELSVAFGDDGEEPG
;
A
#
# COMPACT_ATOMS: atom_id res chain seq x y z
N MET A 1 2.93 -15.68 -9.66
CA MET A 1 2.92 -14.25 -9.32
C MET A 1 3.79 -13.55 -10.35
N ASN A 2 3.30 -12.44 -10.89
CA ASN A 2 4.04 -11.61 -11.82
C ASN A 2 4.42 -10.30 -11.11
N GLU A 3 5.62 -9.80 -11.41
CA GLU A 3 6.15 -8.56 -10.85
C GLU A 3 6.57 -7.64 -12.01
N PHE A 4 6.07 -6.41 -11.98
CA PHE A 4 6.35 -5.39 -12.99
C PHE A 4 6.83 -4.12 -12.30
N THR A 5 8.12 -3.78 -12.47
CA THR A 5 8.66 -2.52 -11.95
C THR A 5 8.67 -1.47 -13.05
N GLY A 6 7.80 -0.48 -12.93
CA GLY A 6 7.81 0.72 -13.76
C GLY A 6 8.66 1.84 -13.16
N SER A 7 8.56 3.04 -13.73
CA SER A 7 9.33 4.21 -13.26
C SER A 7 8.85 4.78 -11.92
N GLU A 8 7.58 4.56 -11.56
CA GLU A 8 6.98 5.10 -10.34
C GLU A 8 6.45 4.01 -9.38
N TRP A 9 6.04 2.86 -9.91
CA TRP A 9 5.39 1.80 -9.16
C TRP A 9 5.93 0.41 -9.53
N THR A 10 6.18 -0.42 -8.51
CA THR A 10 6.36 -1.86 -8.63
C THR A 10 5.02 -2.52 -8.40
N VAL A 11 4.43 -3.09 -9.45
CA VAL A 11 3.17 -3.82 -9.42
C VAL A 11 3.44 -5.30 -9.23
N LEU A 12 2.82 -5.87 -8.21
CA LEU A 12 2.79 -7.29 -7.89
C LEU A 12 1.39 -7.78 -8.21
N VAL A 13 1.27 -8.77 -9.10
CA VAL A 13 -0.03 -9.34 -9.45
C VAL A 13 0.00 -10.87 -9.30
N SER A 14 -1.07 -11.43 -8.75
CA SER A 14 -1.25 -12.87 -8.71
C SER A 14 -1.36 -13.42 -10.12
N ALA A 15 -0.94 -14.68 -10.30
CA ALA A 15 -1.12 -15.36 -11.58
C ALA A 15 -2.60 -15.74 -11.81
N GLN A 16 -3.39 -15.81 -10.74
CA GLN A 16 -4.81 -16.08 -10.79
C GLN A 16 -5.58 -14.76 -10.78
N PRO A 17 -6.65 -14.62 -11.59
CA PRO A 17 -7.54 -13.47 -11.50
C PRO A 17 -8.33 -13.51 -10.18
N PRO A 18 -8.64 -12.36 -9.56
CA PRO A 18 -9.50 -12.32 -8.38
C PRO A 18 -10.90 -12.84 -8.72
N GLY A 19 -11.42 -13.71 -7.87
CA GLY A 19 -12.84 -14.13 -7.91
C GLY A 19 -13.78 -13.11 -7.27
N TYR A 20 -13.34 -11.87 -7.09
CA TYR A 20 -14.07 -10.80 -6.41
C TYR A 20 -13.86 -9.47 -7.15
N ASP A 21 -14.84 -8.57 -7.05
CA ASP A 21 -14.71 -7.20 -7.53
C ASP A 21 -13.87 -6.38 -6.55
N VAL A 22 -12.86 -5.70 -7.06
CA VAL A 22 -12.03 -4.80 -6.24
C VAL A 22 -12.80 -3.51 -5.97
N THR A 23 -13.21 -3.27 -4.73
CA THR A 23 -13.91 -2.03 -4.35
C THR A 23 -12.98 -0.97 -3.79
N GLY A 24 -11.76 -1.33 -3.38
CA GLY A 24 -10.82 -0.39 -2.79
C GLY A 24 -9.41 -0.92 -2.62
N MET A 25 -8.60 -0.17 -1.89
CA MET A 25 -7.22 -0.51 -1.61
C MET A 25 -6.79 -0.13 -0.20
N TYR A 26 -5.93 -0.96 0.36
CA TYR A 26 -5.19 -0.69 1.58
C TYR A 26 -3.90 0.04 1.24
N LEU A 27 -3.65 1.18 1.86
CA LEU A 27 -2.40 1.92 1.75
C LEU A 27 -1.58 1.69 3.01
N LEU A 28 -0.36 1.21 2.85
CA LEU A 28 0.61 0.98 3.91
C LEU A 28 1.81 1.89 3.70
N TRP A 29 2.25 2.59 4.73
CA TRP A 29 3.45 3.43 4.68
C TRP A 29 4.56 2.86 5.56
N GLY A 30 5.77 2.84 5.04
CA GLY A 30 6.96 2.43 5.79
C GLY A 30 8.24 2.92 5.14
N SER A 31 9.30 3.06 5.94
CA SER A 31 10.62 3.49 5.44
C SER A 31 11.35 2.38 4.69
N ASP A 32 11.09 1.11 5.02
CA ASP A 32 11.72 -0.05 4.39
C ASP A 32 10.93 -0.56 3.18
N ARG A 33 11.39 -0.17 1.99
CA ARG A 33 10.83 -0.64 0.71
C ARG A 33 10.80 -2.16 0.60
N GLU A 34 11.93 -2.82 0.91
CA GLU A 34 12.03 -4.27 0.78
C GLU A 34 11.03 -4.96 1.69
N ARG A 35 10.85 -4.46 2.91
CA ARG A 35 9.90 -5.02 3.87
C ARG A 35 8.45 -4.91 3.39
N LEU A 36 8.08 -3.75 2.84
CA LEU A 36 6.76 -3.57 2.22
C LEU A 36 6.56 -4.52 1.04
N LEU A 37 7.60 -4.71 0.22
CA LEU A 37 7.55 -5.65 -0.89
C LEU A 37 7.36 -7.10 -0.41
N GLU A 38 8.06 -7.51 0.65
CA GLU A 38 7.91 -8.83 1.27
C GLU A 38 6.47 -9.06 1.75
N ILE A 39 5.85 -8.06 2.38
CA ILE A 39 4.46 -8.14 2.84
C ILE A 39 3.52 -8.29 1.64
N GLY A 40 3.68 -7.46 0.61
CA GLY A 40 2.88 -7.58 -0.61
C GLY A 40 3.02 -8.96 -1.26
N ARG A 41 4.24 -9.49 -1.34
CA ARG A 41 4.53 -10.84 -1.86
C ARG A 41 3.89 -11.93 -1.00
N ALA A 42 4.00 -11.84 0.33
CA ALA A 42 3.43 -12.82 1.26
C ALA A 42 1.90 -12.84 1.18
N GLU A 43 1.27 -11.66 1.13
CA GLU A 43 -0.19 -11.52 1.06
C GLU A 43 -0.76 -12.00 -0.29
N ILE A 44 -0.04 -11.79 -1.40
CA ILE A 44 -0.40 -12.35 -2.72
C ILE A 44 -0.15 -13.86 -2.78
N ALA A 45 0.98 -14.34 -2.26
CA ALA A 45 1.32 -15.75 -2.23
C ALA A 45 0.34 -16.56 -1.35
N ALA A 46 -0.20 -15.94 -0.29
CA ALA A 46 -1.26 -16.50 0.53
C ALA A 46 -2.63 -16.57 -0.18
N GLY A 47 -2.76 -16.02 -1.39
CA GLY A 47 -3.99 -16.01 -2.18
C GLY A 47 -5.08 -15.08 -1.61
N ARG A 48 -4.74 -14.23 -0.65
CA ARG A 48 -5.69 -13.30 -0.01
C ARG A 48 -5.93 -12.06 -0.86
N PHE A 49 -4.88 -11.61 -1.54
CA PHE A 49 -4.92 -10.46 -2.42
C PHE A 49 -4.37 -10.82 -3.78
N HIS A 50 -4.83 -10.11 -4.80
CA HIS A 50 -4.49 -10.41 -6.19
C HIS A 50 -3.61 -9.36 -6.81
N GLU A 51 -3.59 -8.14 -6.25
CA GLU A 51 -2.75 -7.08 -6.75
C GLU A 51 -2.25 -6.20 -5.59
N ALA A 52 -0.96 -5.89 -5.62
CA ALA A 52 -0.33 -4.91 -4.77
C ALA A 52 0.59 -4.01 -5.59
N ARG A 53 0.75 -2.76 -5.20
CA ARG A 53 1.58 -1.77 -5.89
C ARG A 53 2.42 -1.02 -4.88
N LEU A 54 3.73 -1.10 -5.01
CA LEU A 54 4.70 -0.44 -4.15
C LEU A 54 5.30 0.76 -4.87
N SER A 55 5.42 1.89 -4.20
CA SER A 55 6.11 3.06 -4.76
C SER A 55 7.61 2.80 -4.91
N VAL A 56 8.14 3.00 -6.12
CA VAL A 56 9.58 2.82 -6.41
C VAL A 56 10.40 3.90 -5.71
N ALA A 57 9.92 5.14 -5.76
CA ALA A 57 10.53 6.26 -5.05
C ALA A 57 9.79 6.53 -3.74
N PRO A 58 10.50 6.88 -2.65
CA PRO A 58 9.86 7.35 -1.43
C PRO A 58 9.17 8.71 -1.65
N GLY A 59 8.19 9.01 -0.80
CA GLY A 59 7.54 10.31 -0.75
C GLY A 59 8.50 11.48 -0.44
N ARG A 60 8.08 12.72 -0.74
CA ARG A 60 8.81 13.92 -0.33
C ARG A 60 8.48 14.24 1.13
N ARG A 61 9.19 13.58 2.05
CA ARG A 61 9.15 13.79 3.51
C ARG A 61 7.78 13.51 4.18
N PRO A 62 7.72 12.55 5.11
CA PRO A 62 8.76 11.56 5.44
C PRO A 62 9.14 10.73 4.20
N ALA A 63 10.39 10.27 4.13
CA ALA A 63 10.92 9.47 3.02
C ALA A 63 10.40 8.02 3.08
N GLU A 64 9.08 7.87 3.14
CA GLU A 64 8.41 6.58 3.24
C GLU A 64 7.96 6.10 1.87
N HIS A 65 8.03 4.80 1.69
CA HIS A 65 7.42 4.10 0.58
C HIS A 65 5.97 3.77 0.95
N VAL A 66 5.11 3.75 -0.07
CA VAL A 66 3.71 3.36 0.06
C VAL A 66 3.45 2.06 -0.68
N LEU A 67 2.80 1.12 -0.02
CA LEU A 67 2.30 -0.12 -0.60
C LEU A 67 0.78 -0.07 -0.64
N CYS A 68 0.22 -0.10 -1.83
CA CYS A 68 -1.21 -0.22 -2.08
C CYS A 68 -1.56 -1.69 -2.29
N ILE A 69 -2.52 -2.26 -1.55
CA ILE A 69 -3.00 -3.64 -1.75
C ILE A 69 -4.47 -3.57 -2.14
N LEU A 70 -4.82 -4.06 -3.33
CA LEU A 70 -6.19 -4.01 -3.86
C LEU A 70 -7.02 -5.15 -3.25
N ALA A 71 -8.21 -4.81 -2.74
CA ALA A 71 -9.06 -5.77 -2.05
C ALA A 71 -10.54 -5.60 -2.41
N ALA A 72 -11.30 -6.68 -2.15
CA ALA A 72 -12.75 -6.70 -2.33
C ALA A 72 -13.47 -5.75 -1.38
N ASP A 73 -13.00 -5.63 -0.14
CA ASP A 73 -13.64 -4.85 0.91
C ASP A 73 -12.63 -4.40 1.99
N GLY A 74 -13.00 -3.35 2.73
CA GLY A 74 -12.24 -2.81 3.87
C GLY A 74 -12.27 -3.69 5.14
N THR A 75 -12.88 -4.87 5.08
CA THR A 75 -13.10 -5.77 6.23
C THR A 75 -11.82 -6.43 6.74
N GLN A 76 -10.83 -6.65 5.87
CA GLN A 76 -9.56 -7.28 6.23
C GLN A 76 -8.55 -6.31 6.88
N ARG A 77 -8.93 -5.04 7.13
CA ARG A 77 -8.07 -4.01 7.74
C ARG A 77 -7.43 -4.45 9.05
N VAL A 78 -8.22 -5.02 9.96
CA VAL A 78 -7.75 -5.38 11.32
C VAL A 78 -6.76 -6.53 11.26
N GLU A 79 -7.08 -7.56 10.49
CA GLU A 79 -6.23 -8.72 10.23
C GLU A 79 -4.91 -8.33 9.56
N LEU A 80 -4.98 -7.47 8.53
CA LEU A 80 -3.82 -6.97 7.82
C LEU A 80 -2.94 -6.10 8.74
N ALA A 81 -3.54 -5.16 9.48
CA ALA A 81 -2.81 -4.33 10.44
C ALA A 81 -2.10 -5.17 11.51
N ARG A 82 -2.76 -6.22 12.00
CA ARG A 82 -2.17 -7.13 12.98
C ARG A 82 -0.97 -7.87 12.41
N ARG A 83 -1.08 -8.41 11.19
CA ARG A 83 0.04 -9.12 10.52
C ARG A 83 1.21 -8.20 10.22
N VAL A 84 0.91 -7.01 9.71
CA VAL A 84 1.91 -5.97 9.43
C VAL A 84 2.65 -5.57 10.72
N ARG A 85 1.91 -5.41 11.83
CA ARG A 85 2.49 -5.14 13.15
C ARG A 85 3.32 -6.32 13.67
N ASP A 86 2.81 -7.54 13.55
CA ASP A 86 3.49 -8.78 13.97
C ASP A 86 4.76 -9.04 13.16
N SER A 87 4.78 -8.62 11.89
CA SER A 87 5.95 -8.61 11.03
C SER A 87 7.06 -7.67 11.53
N GLY A 88 6.83 -6.85 12.57
CA GLY A 88 7.89 -6.27 13.40
C GLY A 88 8.77 -5.21 12.73
N GLY A 89 8.40 -4.70 11.56
CA GLY A 89 9.23 -3.77 10.80
C GLY A 89 8.47 -2.51 10.41
N GLY A 90 8.75 -1.40 11.09
CA GLY A 90 8.70 -0.01 10.59
C GLY A 90 7.48 0.47 9.79
N ILE A 91 6.35 -0.24 9.79
CA ILE A 91 5.16 0.14 9.04
C ILE A 91 4.22 0.87 9.98
N THR A 92 4.09 2.16 9.69
CA THR A 92 3.49 3.13 10.60
C THR A 92 1.99 3.17 10.45
N TYR A 93 1.47 2.98 9.24
CA TYR A 93 0.11 3.38 8.93
C TYR A 93 -0.59 2.46 7.92
N LEU A 94 -1.85 2.12 8.19
CA LEU A 94 -2.74 1.38 7.30
C LEU A 94 -4.03 2.19 7.09
N TYR A 95 -4.25 2.67 5.88
CA TYR A 95 -5.46 3.39 5.50
C TYR A 95 -6.25 2.59 4.47
N TRP A 96 -7.57 2.53 4.61
CA TRP A 96 -8.45 1.97 3.58
C TRP A 96 -9.00 3.11 2.72
N ARG A 97 -8.78 3.03 1.41
CA ARG A 97 -9.36 3.94 0.43
C ARG A 97 -10.34 3.16 -0.43
N GLU A 98 -11.56 3.67 -0.55
CA GLU A 98 -12.51 3.17 -1.54
C GLU A 98 -12.11 3.65 -2.94
N GLY A 99 -12.25 2.76 -3.93
CA GLY A 99 -11.83 2.97 -5.30
C GLY A 99 -10.48 2.36 -5.65
N THR A 100 -10.30 2.10 -6.94
CA THR A 100 -9.09 1.49 -7.53
C THR A 100 -8.12 2.53 -8.10
N ALA A 101 -8.46 3.81 -7.99
CA ALA A 101 -7.59 4.91 -8.42
C ALA A 101 -6.37 5.02 -7.50
N LEU A 102 -5.18 4.84 -8.08
CA LEU A 102 -3.95 5.04 -7.34
C LEU A 102 -3.82 6.48 -6.89
N PRO A 103 -3.30 6.74 -5.68
CA PRO A 103 -2.97 8.10 -5.28
C PRO A 103 -1.90 8.63 -6.24
N VAL A 104 -2.15 9.80 -6.83
CA VAL A 104 -1.14 10.47 -7.63
C VAL A 104 -0.02 10.89 -6.67
N ARG A 105 1.24 10.83 -7.09
CA ARG A 105 2.41 11.07 -6.22
C ARG A 105 2.35 12.40 -5.44
N ARG A 106 1.60 13.38 -5.96
CA ARG A 106 1.32 14.68 -5.32
C ARG A 106 0.36 14.59 -4.13
N GLU A 107 -0.60 13.67 -4.15
CA GLU A 107 -1.57 13.42 -3.06
C GLU A 107 -0.93 12.66 -1.89
N LEU A 108 0.08 11.83 -2.15
CA LEU A 108 0.85 11.15 -1.10
C LEU A 108 1.59 12.12 -0.16
N SER A 109 1.76 13.38 -0.58
CA SER A 109 2.31 14.45 0.27
C SER A 109 1.27 15.08 1.20
N VAL A 110 -0.03 14.88 0.97
CA VAL A 110 -1.12 15.58 1.66
C VAL A 110 -1.72 14.74 2.80
N ALA A 111 -1.43 13.44 2.86
CA ALA A 111 -1.84 12.59 3.98
C ALA A 111 -1.07 12.89 5.29
N PHE A 112 0.03 13.63 5.19
CA PHE A 112 0.70 14.26 6.32
C PHE A 112 0.29 15.74 6.32
N GLY A 113 -0.94 16.01 6.77
CA GLY A 113 -1.33 17.36 7.13
C GLY A 113 -0.38 17.85 8.22
N ASP A 114 0.61 18.64 7.79
CA ASP A 114 0.80 20.02 8.24
C ASP A 114 -0.16 20.38 9.38
N ASP A 115 0.33 20.28 10.63
CA ASP A 115 -0.29 20.97 11.74
C ASP A 115 -0.07 22.47 11.50
N GLY A 116 -1.08 23.08 10.87
CA GLY A 116 -1.48 24.47 10.98
C GLY A 116 -0.41 25.56 10.90
N GLU A 117 -0.49 26.39 9.86
CA GLU A 117 -1.06 27.76 9.97
C GLU A 117 -0.44 28.71 8.92
N GLU A 118 -1.21 29.02 7.89
CA GLU A 118 -1.17 30.31 7.18
C GLU A 118 -2.55 30.97 7.42
N PRO A 119 -2.77 32.31 7.37
CA PRO A 119 -1.85 33.43 7.16
C PRO A 119 -2.02 34.59 8.18
N GLY A 120 -1.09 35.55 8.18
CA GLY A 120 -1.20 36.85 8.87
C GLY A 120 -0.45 37.95 8.14
#